data_AF-X1T0I9-F1
#
_entry.id   AF-X1T0I9-F1
#
_cell.length_a   1.000
_cell.length_b   1.000
_cell.length_c   1.000
_cell.angle_alpha   90.00
_cell.angle_beta   90.00
_cell.angle_gamma   90.00
#
_symmetry.space_group_name_H-M   'P 1'
#
loop_
_entity.id
_entity.type
_entity.pdbx_description
1 polymer ?
#
loop_
_entity_poly.entity_id
_entity_poly.type
_entity_poly.pdbx_seq_one_letter_code
_entity_poly.pdbx_strand_id
1 'polypeptide(L)' 'GGGHRDVEWACQWIVGGHWRNQWYPSKHEYRPKYIASYVKGPEDKPLRNPGRLFAVVR' A
#
# COMPACT_ATOMS: atom_id res chain seq x y z
N GLY A 1 22.00 -2.83 6.37
CA GLY A 1 21.43 -1.49 6.16
C GLY A 1 20.48 -1.55 4.98
N GLY A 2 19.23 -1.13 5.15
CA GLY A 2 18.21 -1.18 4.10
C GLY A 2 18.54 -0.20 2.98
N GLY A 3 18.85 -0.71 1.80
CA GLY A 3 19.15 0.12 0.63
C GLY A 3 17.89 0.83 0.16
N HIS A 4 17.84 2.14 0.37
CA HIS A 4 16.89 3.02 -0.31
C HIS A 4 17.35 3.07 -1.77
N ARG A 5 16.76 2.24 -2.63
CA ARG A 5 16.88 2.42 -4.07
C ARG A 5 15.89 3.51 -4.43
N ASP A 6 16.35 4.54 -5.10
CA ASP A 6 15.46 5.56 -5.66
C ASP A 6 14.65 4.92 -6.78
N VAL A 7 13.48 4.41 -6.43
CA VAL A 7 12.52 3.87 -7.37
C VAL A 7 11.61 5.02 -7.79
N GLU A 8 11.70 5.41 -9.06
CA GLU A 8 10.74 6.33 -9.65
C GLU A 8 9.41 5.60 -9.89
N TRP A 9 8.41 5.90 -9.06
CA TRP A 9 7.10 5.29 -9.16
C TRP A 9 6.24 6.00 -10.22
N ALA A 10 5.79 5.26 -11.23
CA ALA A 10 4.98 5.81 -12.32
C ALA A 10 3.47 5.96 -12.00
N CYS A 11 3.00 5.40 -10.87
CA CYS A 11 1.58 5.36 -10.51
C CYS A 11 1.38 5.31 -9.00
N GLN A 12 0.17 5.63 -8.57
CA GLN A 12 -0.36 5.30 -7.25
C GLN A 12 -0.96 3.88 -7.25
N TRP A 13 -1.10 3.25 -6.10
CA TRP A 13 -1.76 1.96 -5.95
C TRP A 13 -2.49 1.86 -4.61
N ILE A 14 -3.56 1.05 -4.57
CA ILE A 14 -4.29 0.75 -3.33
C ILE A 14 -3.52 -0.32 -2.55
N VAL A 15 -3.19 -0.02 -1.30
CA VAL A 15 -2.74 -1.00 -0.32
C VAL A 15 -3.99 -1.54 0.37
N GLY A 16 -4.20 -2.86 0.29
CA GLY A 16 -5.31 -3.52 0.95
C GLY A 16 -5.22 -3.43 2.48
N GLY A 17 -6.38 -3.43 3.13
CA GLY A 17 -6.45 -3.44 4.58
C GLY A 17 -5.78 -4.68 5.17
N HIS A 18 -5.00 -4.49 6.25
CA HIS A 18 -4.21 -5.57 6.85
C HIS A 18 -3.98 -5.33 8.34
N TRP A 19 -3.69 -6.42 9.05
CA TRP A 19 -3.24 -6.37 10.43
C TRP A 19 -1.75 -6.11 10.50
N ARG A 20 -1.35 -5.13 11.30
CA ARG A 20 0.05 -4.86 11.65
C ARG A 20 0.24 -5.15 13.12
N ASN A 21 1.33 -5.83 13.47
CA ASN A 21 1.77 -5.89 14.86
C ASN A 21 2.44 -4.56 15.22
N GLN A 22 1.69 -3.63 15.81
CA GLN A 22 2.11 -2.26 16.07
C GLN A 22 2.82 -2.18 17.43
N TRP A 23 4.00 -1.58 17.45
CA TRP A 23 4.72 -1.25 18.67
C TRP A 23 4.09 -0.02 19.36
N TYR A 24 3.86 -0.10 20.67
CA TYR A 24 3.37 1.00 21.50
C TYR A 24 4.42 1.37 22.55
N PRO A 25 5.25 2.41 22.31
CA PRO A 25 6.38 2.75 23.18
C PRO A 25 5.97 3.03 24.63
N SER A 26 4.82 3.68 24.84
CA SER A 26 4.33 4.02 26.19
C SER A 26 3.93 2.80 27.02
N LYS A 27 3.66 1.66 26.39
CA LYS A 27 3.25 0.41 27.06
C LYS A 27 4.32 -0.68 26.97
N HIS A 28 5.42 -0.42 26.26
CA HIS A 28 6.45 -1.42 25.95
C HIS A 28 5.89 -2.76 25.42
N GLU A 29 4.82 -2.72 24.61
CA GLU A 29 4.20 -3.93 24.05
C GLU A 29 3.87 -3.78 22.56
N TYR A 30 3.81 -4.93 21.86
CA TYR A 30 3.26 -5.03 20.52
C TYR A 30 1.80 -5.45 20.57
N ARG A 31 0.93 -4.79 19.79
CA ARG A 31 -0.48 -5.18 19.67
C ARG A 31 -0.92 -5.19 18.20
N PRO A 32 -1.80 -6.14 17.81
CA PRO A 32 -2.45 -6.09 16.50
C PRO A 32 -3.26 -4.80 16.34
N LYS A 33 -2.98 -4.07 15.26
CA LYS A 33 -3.76 -2.91 14.82
C LYS A 33 -4.18 -3.14 13.37
N TYR A 34 -5.47 -3.02 13.09
CA TYR A 34 -5.96 -3.04 11.73
C TYR A 34 -5.65 -1.68 11.06
N ILE A 35 -5.05 -1.75 9.88
CA ILE A 35 -4.81 -0.61 9.01
C ILE A 35 -5.81 -0.73 7.87
N ALA A 36 -6.73 0.23 7.77
CA ALA A 36 -7.69 0.29 6.67
C ALA A 36 -6.98 0.51 5.33
N SER A 37 -7.63 0.13 4.23
CA SER A 37 -7.08 0.33 2.89
C SER A 37 -6.77 1.80 2.62
N TYR A 38 -5.66 2.08 1.93
CA TYR A 38 -5.21 3.44 1.62
C TYR A 38 -4.45 3.49 0.29
N VAL A 39 -4.31 4.68 -0.27
CA VAL A 39 -3.55 4.91 -1.51
C VAL A 39 -2.09 5.20 -1.17
N LYS A 40 -1.16 4.58 -1.91
CA LYS A 40 0.27 4.79 -1.80
C LYS A 40 0.85 5.18 -3.16
N GLY A 41 1.91 5.98 -3.14
CA GLY A 41 2.61 6.45 -4.34
C GLY A 41 2.63 7.98 -4.38
N PRO A 42 3.32 8.58 -5.36
CA PRO A 42 3.34 10.03 -5.52
C PRO A 42 1.95 10.56 -5.90
N GLU A 43 1.52 11.63 -5.25
CA GLU A 43 0.16 12.19 -5.39
C GLU A 43 -0.12 12.73 -6.80
N ASP A 44 0.92 13.10 -7.55
CA ASP A 44 0.85 13.62 -8.93
C ASP A 44 0.69 12.52 -9.99
N LYS A 45 0.80 11.24 -9.62
CA LYS A 45 0.76 10.11 -10.57
C LYS A 45 -0.63 9.48 -10.64
N PRO A 46 -1.03 8.89 -11.77
CA PRO A 46 -2.33 8.25 -11.90
C PRO A 46 -2.46 7.02 -10.99
N LEU A 47 -3.68 6.70 -10.55
CA LEU A 47 -3.96 5.45 -9.86
C LEU A 47 -3.87 4.27 -10.82
N ARG A 48 -3.09 3.25 -10.46
CA ARG A 48 -2.94 2.02 -11.22
C ARG A 48 -4.30 1.34 -11.34
N ASN A 49 -4.76 1.15 -12.58
CA ASN A 49 -6.03 0.47 -12.85
C ASN A 49 -5.90 -1.03 -12.46
N PRO A 50 -6.69 -1.56 -11.50
CA PRO A 50 -6.61 -2.95 -11.09
C PRO A 50 -7.26 -3.94 -12.08
N GLY A 51 -7.97 -3.45 -13.10
CA GLY A 51 -8.64 -4.30 -14.08
C GLY A 51 -7.79 -4.56 -15.32
N ARG A 52 -7.40 -5.81 -15.56
CA ARG A 52 -7.23 -6.30 -16.93
C ARG A 52 -8.64 -6.35 -17.52
N LEU A 53 -9.00 -5.38 -18.35
CA LEU A 53 -10.24 -5.42 -19.12
C LEU A 53 -10.12 -6.56 -20.12
N PHE A 54 -10.86 -7.65 -19.91
CA PHE A 54 -11.06 -8.67 -20.93
C PHE A 54 -12.36 -8.32 -21.66
N ALA A 55 -12.25 -7.92 -22.93
CA ALA A 55 -13.41 -7.89 -23.80
C ALA A 55 -13.76 -9.35 -24.15
N VAL A 56 -14.90 -9.84 -23.65
CA VAL A 56 -15.48 -11.09 -24.14
C VAL A 56 -16.22 -10.76 -25.42
N VAL A 57 -15.66 -11.14 -26.56
CA VAL A 57 -16.34 -11.08 -27.85
C VAL A 57 -17.06 -12.42 -28.04
N ARG A 58 -18.38 -12.39 -28.28
CA ARG A 58 -19.20 -13.57 -28.60
C ARG A 58 -19.19 -13.84 -30.09
#